data_AF-A0A8I2FYP2-F1
#
_entry.id   AF-A0A8I2FYP2-F1
#
_cell.length_a   1.000
_cell.length_b   1.000
_cell.length_c   1.000
_cell.angle_alpha   90.00
_cell.angle_beta   90.00
_cell.angle_gamma   90.00
#
_symmetry.space_group_name_H-M   'P 1'
#
loop_
_entity.id
_entity.type
_entity.pdbx_description
1 polymer ?
#
loop_
_entity_poly.entity_id
_entity_poly.type
_entity_poly.pdbx_seq_one_letter_code
_entity_poly.pdbx_strand_id
1 'polypeptide(L)'
;MEKDKKRINSTIREDLLEALDNAFPHDTIEFWYSSEESYLDEVCEELRANLSQLETANLDYERDWQGVEPRFDDMQGILPFRFEEGDLDEDEPVPEDPLEDLCYSYHLFFLGLKGEQFRYESENEILEEDDVRKKVEGTGTIGCAVGISLFAPFAVIMPGSMETYEQGQTIYPDIDPCIFDLDFKPIDMTEHFREMMGEEAVQALSQLRTQIISILESFGIALLPDEEAEKPVPWLQVAEDVMIPKEPPDEEITLKDALFFRCFY
;
A
#
# COMPACT_ATOMS: atom_id res chain seq x y z
N MET A 1 -21.45 -27.57 1.11
CA MET A 1 -21.44 -28.51 -0.04
C MET A 1 -21.02 -27.86 -1.36
N GLU A 2 -21.49 -26.66 -1.71
CA GLU A 2 -20.98 -25.90 -2.88
C GLU A 2 -19.80 -24.99 -2.50
N LYS A 3 -19.87 -24.36 -1.31
CA LYS A 3 -18.76 -23.62 -0.65
C LYS A 3 -17.48 -24.46 -0.55
N ASP A 4 -17.61 -25.69 -0.06
CA ASP A 4 -16.48 -26.63 0.02
C ASP A 4 -15.91 -26.98 -1.36
N LYS A 5 -16.73 -27.10 -2.41
CA LYS A 5 -16.26 -27.51 -3.75
C LYS A 5 -15.41 -26.45 -4.45
N LYS A 6 -15.72 -25.16 -4.27
CA LYS A 6 -14.89 -24.07 -4.82
C LYS A 6 -13.56 -23.96 -4.06
N ARG A 7 -13.59 -24.08 -2.73
CA ARG A 7 -12.41 -23.99 -1.86
C ARG A 7 -11.48 -25.19 -1.95
N ILE A 8 -12.03 -26.41 -2.06
CA ILE A 8 -11.28 -27.67 -2.24
C ILE A 8 -10.48 -27.68 -3.56
N ASN A 9 -10.88 -26.88 -4.55
CA ASN A 9 -10.15 -26.73 -5.81
C ASN A 9 -9.16 -25.56 -5.82
N SER A 10 -9.09 -24.76 -4.75
CA SER A 10 -8.12 -23.67 -4.66
C SER A 10 -6.72 -24.24 -4.39
N THR A 11 -5.70 -23.67 -5.04
CA THR A 11 -4.29 -24.00 -4.82
C THR A 11 -3.68 -23.17 -3.69
N ILE A 12 -4.52 -22.46 -2.92
CA ILE A 12 -4.12 -21.57 -1.83
C ILE A 12 -3.70 -22.42 -0.62
N ARG A 13 -2.67 -21.95 0.10
CA ARG A 13 -2.24 -22.61 1.34
C ARG A 13 -3.33 -22.66 2.40
N GLU A 14 -3.31 -23.70 3.21
CA GLU A 14 -4.34 -23.96 4.23
C GLU A 14 -4.44 -22.85 5.29
N ASP A 15 -3.30 -22.29 5.71
CA ASP A 15 -3.26 -21.20 6.69
C ASP A 15 -3.87 -19.89 6.15
N LEU A 16 -3.69 -19.61 4.85
CA LEU A 16 -4.32 -18.47 4.18
C LEU A 16 -5.83 -18.67 4.01
N LEU A 17 -6.27 -19.89 3.72
CA LEU A 17 -7.70 -20.21 3.66
C LEU A 17 -8.37 -20.06 5.02
N GLU A 18 -7.73 -20.53 6.09
CA GLU A 18 -8.23 -20.35 7.46
C GLU A 18 -8.30 -18.86 7.84
N ALA A 19 -7.29 -18.09 7.45
CA ALA A 19 -7.29 -16.64 7.67
C ALA A 19 -8.44 -15.93 6.95
N LEU A 20 -8.69 -16.23 5.68
CA LEU A 20 -9.84 -15.70 4.94
C LEU A 20 -11.18 -16.14 5.56
N ASP A 21 -11.27 -17.37 6.05
CA ASP A 21 -12.49 -17.89 6.68
C ASP A 21 -12.81 -17.20 8.00
N ASN A 22 -11.77 -16.85 8.76
CA ASN A 22 -11.91 -16.09 9.99
C ASN A 22 -12.22 -14.61 9.71
N ALA A 23 -11.57 -14.01 8.70
CA ALA A 23 -11.78 -12.62 8.30
C ALA A 23 -13.18 -12.39 7.67
N PHE A 24 -13.62 -13.32 6.81
CA PHE A 24 -14.82 -13.19 5.98
C PHE A 24 -15.71 -14.44 6.08
N PRO A 25 -16.36 -14.69 7.23
CA PRO A 25 -17.13 -15.91 7.47
C PRO A 25 -18.29 -16.12 6.49
N HIS A 26 -18.79 -15.02 5.90
CA HIS A 26 -19.90 -15.01 4.95
C HIS A 26 -19.47 -14.98 3.47
N ASP A 27 -18.17 -15.16 3.18
CA ASP A 27 -17.60 -15.00 1.84
C ASP A 27 -17.82 -13.59 1.25
N THR A 28 -17.99 -12.59 2.12
CA THR A 28 -18.15 -11.18 1.77
C THR A 28 -17.01 -10.39 2.37
N ILE A 29 -16.25 -9.70 1.52
CA ILE A 29 -15.24 -8.71 1.91
C ILE A 29 -16.02 -7.47 2.34
N GLU A 30 -15.99 -7.22 3.64
CA GLU A 30 -16.58 -6.04 4.28
C GLU A 30 -15.53 -5.36 5.15
N PHE A 31 -15.52 -4.02 5.18
CA PHE A 31 -14.62 -3.30 6.09
C PHE A 31 -15.27 -3.21 7.47
N TRP A 32 -14.65 -3.88 8.43
CA TRP A 32 -14.99 -3.74 9.84
C TRP A 32 -13.70 -3.74 10.65
N TYR A 33 -13.54 -2.75 11.53
CA TYR A 33 -12.40 -2.69 12.42
C TYR A 33 -12.88 -2.34 13.82
N SER A 34 -12.38 -3.08 14.81
CA SER A 34 -12.59 -2.85 16.23
C SER A 34 -11.24 -2.89 16.91
N SER A 35 -10.79 -1.76 17.47
CA SER A 35 -9.54 -1.70 18.23
C SER A 35 -9.54 -2.62 19.45
N GLU A 36 -10.73 -2.93 20.01
CA GLU A 36 -10.86 -3.88 21.13
C GLU A 36 -10.63 -5.34 20.72
N GLU A 37 -10.80 -5.66 19.43
CA GLU A 37 -10.67 -7.03 18.89
C GLU A 37 -9.47 -7.18 17.94
N SER A 38 -8.75 -6.09 17.67
CA SER A 38 -7.60 -6.05 16.76
C SER A 38 -6.38 -6.71 17.38
N TYR A 39 -5.97 -7.84 16.82
CA TYR A 39 -4.71 -8.49 17.19
C TYR A 39 -3.49 -7.57 16.98
N LEU A 40 -3.58 -6.65 16.01
CA LEU A 40 -2.49 -5.76 15.68
C LEU A 40 -2.29 -4.69 16.75
N ASP A 41 -3.37 -4.17 17.34
CA ASP A 41 -3.31 -3.15 18.38
C ASP A 41 -2.56 -3.66 19.62
N GLU A 42 -2.69 -4.96 19.93
CA GLU A 42 -1.97 -5.61 21.02
C GLU A 42 -0.45 -5.62 20.82
N VAL A 43 0.02 -5.69 19.58
CA VAL A 43 1.46 -5.84 19.24
C VAL A 43 2.08 -4.60 18.60
N CYS A 44 1.28 -3.64 18.14
CA CYS A 44 1.72 -2.53 17.28
C CYS A 44 2.77 -1.62 17.96
N GLU A 45 2.59 -1.30 19.26
CA GLU A 45 3.56 -0.48 19.99
C GLU A 45 4.95 -1.14 20.07
N GLU A 46 4.99 -2.43 20.39
CA GLU A 46 6.24 -3.18 20.50
C GLU A 46 6.86 -3.43 19.13
N LEU A 47 6.03 -3.71 18.12
CA LEU A 47 6.48 -3.83 16.73
C LEU A 47 7.13 -2.54 16.23
N ARG A 48 6.48 -1.39 16.41
CA ARG A 48 7.02 -0.05 16.09
C ARG A 48 8.36 0.19 16.80
N ALA A 49 8.45 -0.17 18.08
CA ALA A 49 9.68 -0.05 18.85
C ALA A 49 10.82 -0.92 18.29
N ASN A 50 10.54 -2.13 17.81
CA ASN A 50 11.54 -3.02 17.21
C ASN A 50 11.96 -2.54 15.81
N LEU A 51 11.01 -2.12 14.98
CA LEU A 51 11.28 -1.60 13.63
C LEU A 51 12.13 -0.33 13.68
N SER A 52 11.85 0.59 14.62
CA SER A 52 12.62 1.82 14.81
C SER A 52 14.05 1.62 15.35
N GLN A 53 14.36 0.43 15.88
CA GLN A 53 15.69 0.08 16.39
C GLN A 53 16.64 -0.50 15.33
N LEU A 54 16.18 -0.71 14.09
CA LEU A 54 17.03 -1.22 13.03
C LEU A 54 18.21 -0.29 12.75
N GLU A 55 19.42 -0.83 12.73
CA GLU A 55 20.65 -0.06 12.48
C GLU A 55 20.77 0.37 11.01
N THR A 56 20.13 -0.36 10.10
CA THR A 56 20.21 -0.23 8.63
C THR A 56 19.16 0.72 8.04
N ALA A 57 18.09 1.02 8.78
CA ALA A 57 16.97 1.84 8.30
C ALA A 57 16.41 2.74 9.40
N ASN A 58 15.66 3.77 9.01
CA ASN A 58 14.81 4.57 9.89
C ASN A 58 13.35 4.19 9.64
N LEU A 59 12.52 4.25 10.68
CA LEU A 59 11.07 4.28 10.49
C LEU A 59 10.70 5.72 10.10
N ASP A 60 10.53 5.98 8.82
CA ASP A 60 10.34 7.32 8.26
C ASP A 60 8.87 7.69 8.10
N TYR A 61 7.99 6.69 7.92
CA TYR A 61 6.56 6.90 7.81
C TYR A 61 5.76 5.76 8.43
N GLU A 62 4.60 6.11 8.96
CA GLU A 62 3.63 5.19 9.53
C GLU A 62 2.22 5.73 9.27
N ARG A 63 1.32 4.84 8.85
CA ARG A 63 -0.10 5.13 8.60
C ARG A 63 -0.95 4.04 9.24
N ASP A 64 -1.90 4.43 10.07
CA ASP A 64 -2.92 3.53 10.57
C ASP A 64 -4.06 3.35 9.56
N TRP A 65 -5.14 2.71 9.98
CA TRP A 65 -6.28 2.42 9.13
C TRP A 65 -7.15 3.65 8.79
N GLN A 66 -7.03 4.75 9.56
CA GLN A 66 -7.76 6.02 9.36
C GLN A 66 -6.88 7.09 8.70
N GLY A 67 -5.69 6.72 8.23
CA GLY A 67 -4.73 7.70 7.74
C GLY A 67 -5.28 8.49 6.57
N VAL A 68 -5.34 9.81 6.71
CA VAL A 68 -5.63 10.71 5.60
C VAL A 68 -4.44 10.67 4.64
N GLU A 69 -4.63 10.18 3.42
CA GLU A 69 -3.67 10.42 2.33
C GLU A 69 -3.56 11.95 2.16
N PRO A 70 -2.36 12.56 2.01
CA PRO A 70 -2.29 13.99 1.73
C PRO A 70 -3.18 14.32 0.53
N ARG A 71 -3.91 15.43 0.64
CA ARG A 71 -4.97 15.82 -0.29
C ARG A 71 -4.51 15.79 -1.74
N PHE A 72 -5.40 15.41 -2.66
CA PHE A 72 -5.19 15.51 -4.11
C PHE A 72 -4.72 16.91 -4.55
N ASP A 73 -5.13 17.96 -3.85
CA ASP A 73 -4.69 19.35 -4.08
C ASP A 73 -3.16 19.54 -3.89
N ASP A 74 -2.52 18.70 -3.06
CA ASP A 74 -1.08 18.69 -2.83
C ASP A 74 -0.34 17.76 -3.80
N MET A 75 -1.05 16.99 -4.62
CA MET A 75 -0.51 16.03 -5.61
C MET A 75 -0.98 16.35 -7.04
N GLN A 76 -0.99 17.63 -7.40
CA GLN A 76 -1.24 18.06 -8.78
C GLN A 76 -0.25 17.36 -9.75
N GLY A 77 -0.71 16.30 -10.43
CA GLY A 77 -0.02 15.71 -11.58
C GLY A 77 0.39 14.23 -11.51
N ILE A 78 0.09 13.47 -10.45
CA ILE A 78 0.71 12.13 -10.27
C ILE A 78 -0.22 10.91 -10.45
N LEU A 79 -1.56 11.06 -10.51
CA LEU A 79 -2.45 9.89 -10.70
C LEU A 79 -3.40 10.01 -11.92
N PRO A 80 -3.76 8.88 -12.55
CA PRO A 80 -4.57 8.82 -13.78
C PRO A 80 -6.06 9.15 -13.56
N PHE A 81 -6.51 9.29 -12.30
CA PHE A 81 -7.88 9.66 -11.96
C PHE A 81 -8.09 11.16 -12.06
N ARG A 82 -7.99 11.69 -13.27
CA ARG A 82 -8.57 12.99 -13.58
C ARG A 82 -10.08 12.73 -13.71
N PHE A 83 -10.87 13.13 -12.71
CA PHE A 83 -12.25 13.51 -13.04
C PHE A 83 -12.09 14.62 -14.09
N GLU A 84 -12.42 14.34 -15.35
CA GLU A 84 -12.45 15.40 -16.35
C GLU A 84 -13.42 16.46 -15.80
N GLU A 85 -12.97 17.72 -15.74
CA GLU A 85 -13.76 18.89 -15.28
C GLU A 85 -15.03 19.16 -16.11
N GLY A 86 -15.48 18.18 -16.92
CA GLY A 86 -16.62 18.29 -17.82
C GLY A 86 -17.81 17.38 -17.50
N ASP A 87 -17.71 16.48 -16.52
CA ASP A 87 -18.81 15.53 -16.19
C ASP A 87 -19.62 15.91 -14.94
N LEU A 88 -19.28 17.02 -14.27
CA LEU A 88 -20.12 17.58 -13.22
C LEU A 88 -21.00 18.67 -13.82
N ASP A 89 -22.32 18.45 -13.82
CA ASP A 89 -23.29 19.51 -14.08
C ASP A 89 -22.99 20.68 -13.10
N GLU A 90 -22.96 21.93 -13.58
CA GLU A 90 -22.61 23.14 -12.79
C GLU A 90 -23.45 23.33 -11.49
N ASP A 91 -24.52 22.55 -11.32
CA ASP A 91 -25.45 22.56 -10.20
C ASP A 91 -25.31 21.34 -9.25
N GLU A 92 -24.45 20.36 -9.54
CA GLU A 92 -24.14 19.28 -8.60
C GLU A 92 -23.13 19.79 -7.54
N PRO A 93 -23.43 19.64 -6.24
CA PRO A 93 -22.47 20.00 -5.21
C PRO A 93 -21.22 19.15 -5.41
N VAL A 94 -20.07 19.80 -5.66
CA VAL A 94 -18.76 19.16 -5.53
C VAL A 94 -18.76 18.50 -4.15
N PRO A 95 -18.66 17.17 -4.04
CA PRO A 95 -18.64 16.51 -2.74
C PRO A 95 -17.53 17.15 -1.90
N GLU A 96 -17.84 17.49 -0.65
CA GLU A 96 -16.84 17.95 0.32
C GLU A 96 -15.81 16.81 0.45
N ASP A 97 -14.65 16.98 -0.20
CA ASP A 97 -13.43 16.16 -0.16
C ASP A 97 -13.62 14.63 -0.02
N PRO A 98 -13.85 13.87 -1.12
CA PRO A 98 -14.07 12.41 -1.08
C PRO A 98 -12.89 11.58 -0.53
N LEU A 99 -11.78 12.23 -0.15
CA LEU A 99 -10.62 11.60 0.48
C LEU A 99 -10.62 11.59 2.01
N GLU A 100 -11.44 12.42 2.67
CA GLU A 100 -11.47 12.45 4.15
C GLU A 100 -12.02 11.15 4.76
N ASP A 101 -12.68 10.33 3.94
CA ASP A 101 -13.33 9.08 4.30
C ASP A 101 -12.51 7.83 3.87
N LEU A 102 -11.28 7.99 3.38
CA LEU A 102 -10.48 6.86 2.94
C LEU A 102 -9.99 6.02 4.13
N CYS A 103 -10.27 4.72 4.10
CA CYS A 103 -9.82 3.76 5.10
C CYS A 103 -8.98 2.65 4.46
N TYR A 104 -8.05 2.10 5.25
CA TYR A 104 -7.13 1.05 4.82
C TYR A 104 -7.35 -0.22 5.64
N SER A 105 -7.49 -1.36 4.98
CA SER A 105 -7.53 -2.69 5.63
C SER A 105 -6.19 -3.18 6.17
N TYR A 106 -5.20 -2.30 6.24
CA TYR A 106 -3.85 -2.60 6.72
C TYR A 106 -3.23 -1.40 7.42
N HIS A 107 -2.33 -1.68 8.36
CA HIS A 107 -1.42 -0.70 8.93
C HIS A 107 -0.15 -0.66 8.11
N LEU A 108 0.32 0.53 7.76
CA LEU A 108 1.50 0.72 6.93
C LEU A 108 2.67 1.26 7.76
N PHE A 109 3.83 0.63 7.61
CA PHE A 109 5.12 1.19 8.01
C PHE A 109 5.99 1.38 6.78
N PHE A 110 6.82 2.41 6.76
CA PHE A 110 7.88 2.54 5.78
C PHE A 110 9.23 2.72 6.46
N LEU A 111 10.16 1.86 6.06
CA LEU A 111 11.51 1.84 6.55
C LEU A 111 12.47 2.30 5.45
N GLY A 112 12.92 3.55 5.53
CA GLY A 112 13.89 4.12 4.60
C GLY A 112 15.32 3.72 4.97
N LEU A 113 16.12 3.32 3.98
CA LEU A 113 17.50 2.91 4.18
C LEU A 113 18.37 4.08 4.68
N LYS A 114 19.24 3.80 5.64
CA LYS A 114 20.19 4.79 6.19
C LYS A 114 21.41 4.95 5.29
N GLY A 115 21.69 6.20 4.91
CA GLY A 115 22.92 6.58 4.21
C GLY A 115 22.64 7.45 2.99
N GLU A 116 23.55 8.38 2.71
CA GLU A 116 23.41 9.29 1.56
C GLU A 116 23.40 8.56 0.21
N GLN A 117 24.00 7.36 0.14
CA GLN A 117 23.98 6.53 -1.06
C GLN A 117 22.60 5.94 -1.40
N PHE A 118 21.63 6.01 -0.48
CA PHE A 118 20.25 5.56 -0.68
C PHE A 118 19.28 6.72 -0.85
N ARG A 119 19.82 7.93 -1.07
CA ARG A 119 19.07 9.14 -1.37
C ARG A 119 19.29 9.55 -2.81
N TYR A 120 18.26 10.14 -3.41
CA TYR A 120 18.32 10.66 -4.77
C TYR A 120 17.66 12.05 -4.84
N GLU A 121 18.11 12.84 -5.80
CA GLU A 121 17.43 14.07 -6.20
C GLU A 121 16.24 13.70 -7.09
N SER A 122 15.10 14.31 -6.82
CA SER A 122 13.86 14.15 -7.59
C SER A 122 13.39 15.51 -8.08
N GLU A 123 12.66 15.53 -9.18
CA GLU A 123 12.01 16.74 -9.70
C GLU A 123 10.53 16.43 -9.94
N ASN A 124 9.66 17.32 -9.50
CA ASN A 124 8.23 17.27 -9.82
C ASN A 124 7.81 18.52 -10.59
N GLU A 125 6.78 18.41 -11.44
CA GLU A 125 6.20 19.54 -12.16
C GLU A 125 4.88 19.94 -11.51
N ILE A 126 4.83 21.15 -10.94
CA ILE A 126 3.60 21.71 -10.37
C ILE A 126 3.01 22.72 -11.34
N LEU A 127 1.68 22.74 -11.46
CA LEU A 127 0.94 23.77 -12.17
C LEU A 127 0.74 24.97 -11.24
N GLU A 128 1.32 26.13 -11.58
CA GLU A 128 1.03 27.39 -10.89
C GLU A 128 -0.19 28.08 -11.52
N GLU A 129 -0.71 29.11 -10.83
CA GLU A 129 -1.70 30.04 -11.40
C GLU A 129 -1.21 30.53 -12.78
N ASP A 130 -2.08 30.52 -13.78
CA ASP A 130 -1.81 30.79 -15.21
C ASP A 130 -1.23 29.63 -16.06
N ASP A 131 -1.38 28.36 -15.64
CA ASP A 131 -0.98 27.16 -16.42
C ASP A 131 0.53 27.10 -16.69
N VAL A 132 1.31 27.73 -15.80
CA VAL A 132 2.78 27.72 -15.86
C VAL A 132 3.28 26.51 -15.10
N ARG A 133 3.93 25.59 -15.81
CA ARG A 133 4.61 24.44 -15.20
C ARG A 133 5.92 24.87 -14.58
N LYS A 134 6.05 24.64 -13.28
CA LYS A 134 7.28 24.90 -12.54
C LYS A 134 7.85 23.59 -12.02
N LYS A 135 9.15 23.42 -12.26
CA LYS A 135 9.93 22.35 -11.67
C LYS A 135 10.22 22.66 -10.21
N VAL A 136 9.96 21.68 -9.35
CA VAL A 136 10.25 21.74 -7.93
C VAL A 136 11.21 20.60 -7.61
N GLU A 137 12.34 20.96 -7.02
CA GLU A 137 13.35 20.01 -6.57
C GLU A 137 12.84 19.30 -5.31
N GLY A 138 13.26 18.05 -5.16
CA GLY A 138 12.95 17.21 -4.03
C GLY A 138 14.03 16.17 -3.76
N THR A 139 13.88 15.49 -2.64
CA THR A 139 14.79 14.41 -2.24
C THR A 139 13.99 13.17 -1.93
N GLY A 140 14.36 12.06 -2.56
CA GLY A 140 13.80 10.74 -2.31
C GLY A 140 14.72 9.88 -1.45
N THR A 141 14.13 9.01 -0.64
CA THR A 141 14.82 7.94 0.08
C THR A 141 14.18 6.61 -0.27
N ILE A 142 14.99 5.61 -0.65
CA ILE A 142 14.50 4.27 -0.96
C ILE A 142 14.38 3.41 0.31
N GLY A 143 13.45 2.47 0.32
CA GLY A 143 13.17 1.65 1.49
C GLY A 143 12.18 0.51 1.23
N CYS A 144 11.59 0.02 2.33
CA CYS A 144 10.56 -1.01 2.28
C CYS A 144 9.26 -0.48 2.88
N ALA A 145 8.17 -0.52 2.11
CA ALA A 145 6.81 -0.38 2.59
C ALA A 145 6.33 -1.73 3.14
N VAL A 146 5.76 -1.73 4.34
CA VAL A 146 5.30 -2.91 5.08
C VAL A 146 3.83 -2.72 5.41
N GLY A 147 2.95 -3.39 4.67
CA GLY A 147 1.52 -3.41 4.98
C GLY A 147 1.20 -4.63 5.83
N ILE A 148 0.53 -4.44 6.96
CA ILE A 148 0.10 -5.52 7.86
C ILE A 148 -1.42 -5.54 7.90
N SER A 149 -2.03 -6.65 7.47
CA SER A 149 -3.49 -6.75 7.35
C SER A 149 -4.16 -6.62 8.71
N LEU A 150 -5.25 -5.86 8.80
CA LEU A 150 -6.04 -5.76 10.03
C LEU A 150 -6.85 -7.02 10.31
N PHE A 151 -7.11 -7.82 9.27
CA PHE A 151 -8.00 -8.99 9.34
C PHE A 151 -7.29 -10.30 9.66
N ALA A 152 -6.01 -10.40 9.35
CA ALA A 152 -5.23 -11.61 9.54
C ALA A 152 -3.75 -11.29 9.79
N PRO A 153 -3.00 -12.15 10.50
CA PRO A 153 -1.59 -11.92 10.84
C PRO A 153 -0.66 -12.18 9.66
N PHE A 154 -0.91 -11.47 8.56
CA PHE A 154 -0.11 -11.49 7.35
C PHE A 154 0.34 -10.08 6.98
N ALA A 155 1.54 -10.00 6.42
CA ALA A 155 2.11 -8.76 5.90
C ALA A 155 2.56 -8.92 4.45
N VAL A 156 2.58 -7.80 3.72
CA VAL A 156 3.30 -7.65 2.45
C VAL A 156 4.46 -6.69 2.65
N ILE A 157 5.56 -6.90 1.92
CA ILE A 157 6.73 -6.02 1.95
C ILE A 157 7.11 -5.68 0.51
N MET A 158 6.99 -4.40 0.16
CA MET A 158 7.27 -3.89 -1.17
C MET A 158 8.44 -2.90 -1.13
N PRO A 159 9.39 -2.96 -2.08
CA PRO A 159 10.33 -1.86 -2.27
C PRO A 159 9.55 -0.60 -2.66
N GLY A 160 9.91 0.53 -2.06
CA GLY A 160 9.27 1.82 -2.34
C GLY A 160 10.19 2.97 -2.02
N SER A 161 9.69 4.18 -2.22
CA SER A 161 10.37 5.42 -1.88
C SER A 161 9.43 6.39 -1.17
N MET A 162 10.03 7.28 -0.40
CA MET A 162 9.38 8.46 0.14
C MET A 162 10.12 9.68 -0.39
N GLU A 163 9.40 10.62 -0.98
CA GLU A 163 9.98 11.83 -1.58
C GLU A 163 9.42 13.08 -0.94
N THR A 164 10.27 14.05 -0.64
CA THR A 164 9.87 15.36 -0.10
C THR A 164 10.39 16.47 -1.00
N TYR A 165 9.52 17.38 -1.40
CA TYR A 165 9.82 18.50 -2.28
C TYR A 165 9.97 19.81 -1.49
N GLU A 166 10.67 20.79 -2.07
CA GLU A 166 10.94 22.09 -1.42
C GLU A 166 9.67 22.84 -0.96
N GLN A 167 8.52 22.58 -1.60
CA GLN A 167 7.23 23.18 -1.23
C GLN A 167 6.52 22.46 -0.08
N GLY A 168 7.15 21.45 0.52
CA GLY A 168 6.59 20.67 1.63
C GLY A 168 5.70 19.50 1.20
N GLN A 169 5.41 19.37 -0.10
CA GLN A 169 4.73 18.21 -0.66
C GLN A 169 5.57 16.95 -0.44
N THR A 170 4.91 15.85 -0.09
CA THR A 170 5.55 14.56 0.14
C THR A 170 4.79 13.49 -0.62
N ILE A 171 5.51 12.71 -1.43
CA ILE A 171 4.98 11.46 -1.99
C ILE A 171 5.23 10.39 -0.94
N TYR A 172 4.14 9.85 -0.42
CA TYR A 172 4.20 8.81 0.59
C TYR A 172 4.35 7.42 -0.05
N PRO A 173 5.09 6.53 0.61
CA PRO A 173 5.25 5.14 0.19
C PRO A 173 3.93 4.38 0.40
N ASP A 174 3.73 3.34 -0.39
CA ASP A 174 2.58 2.43 -0.24
C ASP A 174 2.95 0.99 -0.67
N ILE A 175 2.07 0.03 -0.42
CA ILE A 175 2.20 -1.38 -0.85
C ILE A 175 1.70 -1.61 -2.27
N ASP A 176 1.04 -0.61 -2.85
CA ASP A 176 0.66 -0.58 -4.25
C ASP A 176 1.66 0.28 -5.04
N PRO A 177 1.98 -0.12 -6.28
CA PRO A 177 2.93 0.60 -7.11
C PRO A 177 2.42 2.02 -7.39
N CYS A 178 3.24 3.02 -7.11
CA CYS A 178 2.97 4.43 -7.40
C CYS A 178 3.63 4.91 -8.71
N ILE A 179 4.42 4.06 -9.37
CA ILE A 179 5.13 4.40 -10.61
C ILE A 179 4.73 3.41 -11.71
N PHE A 180 4.30 3.97 -12.83
CA PHE A 180 3.87 3.24 -14.02
C PHE A 180 4.73 3.62 -15.23
N ASP A 181 4.92 2.67 -16.15
CA ASP A 181 5.54 2.95 -17.43
C ASP A 181 4.59 3.73 -18.38
N LEU A 182 5.08 4.04 -19.58
CA LEU A 182 4.28 4.76 -20.60
C LEU A 182 3.06 3.96 -21.10
N ASP A 183 3.01 2.65 -20.85
CA ASP A 183 1.90 1.77 -21.18
C ASP A 183 0.98 1.56 -19.96
N PHE A 184 1.12 2.36 -18.90
CA PHE A 184 0.40 2.27 -17.63
C PHE A 184 0.59 0.94 -16.89
N LYS A 185 1.72 0.27 -17.08
CA LYS A 185 2.05 -0.94 -16.33
C LYS A 185 2.88 -0.60 -15.10
N PRO A 186 2.61 -1.25 -13.95
CA PRO A 186 3.46 -1.13 -12.78
C PRO A 186 4.92 -1.39 -13.11
N ILE A 187 5.80 -0.49 -12.68
CA ILE A 187 7.24 -0.70 -12.80
C ILE A 187 7.72 -1.62 -11.67
N ASP A 188 8.62 -2.55 -11.99
CA ASP A 188 9.34 -3.30 -10.97
C ASP A 188 10.28 -2.35 -10.22
N MET A 189 9.90 -1.98 -9.00
CA MET A 189 10.66 -1.05 -8.15
C MET A 189 12.06 -1.58 -7.82
N THR A 190 12.26 -2.91 -7.77
CA THR A 190 13.59 -3.49 -7.55
C THR A 190 14.50 -3.24 -8.74
N GLU A 191 14.01 -3.48 -9.96
CA GLU A 191 14.77 -3.18 -11.19
C GLU A 191 14.99 -1.67 -11.32
N HIS A 192 13.98 -0.85 -11.03
CA HIS A 192 14.09 0.60 -11.07
C HIS A 192 15.20 1.13 -10.15
N PHE A 193 15.23 0.68 -8.89
CA PHE A 193 16.29 1.07 -7.96
C PHE A 193 17.65 0.47 -8.32
N ARG A 194 17.70 -0.71 -8.95
CA ARG A 194 18.95 -1.25 -9.49
C ARG A 194 19.52 -0.35 -10.58
N GLU A 195 18.68 0.11 -11.50
CA GLU A 195 19.10 1.00 -12.59
C GLU A 195 19.56 2.37 -12.06
N MET A 196 18.84 2.90 -11.06
CA MET A 196 19.11 4.21 -10.48
C MET A 196 20.34 4.23 -9.56
N MET A 197 20.47 3.23 -8.68
CA MET A 197 21.43 3.23 -7.57
C MET A 197 22.41 2.06 -7.59
N GLY A 198 22.23 1.10 -8.48
CA GLY A 198 23.10 -0.06 -8.63
C GLY A 198 22.79 -1.22 -7.68
N GLU A 199 23.60 -2.28 -7.79
CA GLU A 199 23.37 -3.56 -7.10
C GLU A 199 23.52 -3.47 -5.57
N GLU A 200 24.30 -2.49 -5.08
CA GLU A 200 24.46 -2.28 -3.63
C GLU A 200 23.14 -1.87 -2.97
N ALA A 201 22.33 -1.03 -3.64
CA ALA A 201 21.01 -0.65 -3.17
C ALA A 201 20.06 -1.86 -3.09
N VAL A 202 20.06 -2.70 -4.12
CA VAL A 202 19.25 -3.94 -4.14
C VAL A 202 19.65 -4.88 -3.00
N GLN A 203 20.94 -5.03 -2.75
CA GLN A 203 21.43 -5.85 -1.64
C GLN A 203 21.02 -5.28 -0.28
N ALA A 204 21.08 -3.95 -0.11
CA ALA A 204 20.64 -3.29 1.10
C ALA A 204 19.12 -3.45 1.34
N LEU A 205 18.29 -3.29 0.31
CA LEU A 205 16.85 -3.53 0.36
C LEU A 205 16.53 -5.00 0.70
N SER A 206 17.25 -5.95 0.11
CA SER A 206 17.09 -7.38 0.40
C SER A 206 17.45 -7.71 1.87
N GLN A 207 18.52 -7.11 2.40
CA GLN A 207 18.89 -7.25 3.81
C GLN A 207 17.84 -6.64 4.73
N LEU A 208 17.37 -5.42 4.43
CA LEU A 208 16.31 -4.75 5.18
C LEU A 208 15.03 -5.60 5.21
N ARG A 209 14.58 -6.10 4.05
CA ARG A 209 13.43 -7.00 3.95
C ARG A 209 13.60 -8.24 4.84
N THR A 210 14.78 -8.85 4.86
CA THR A 210 15.07 -10.02 5.72
C THR A 210 14.99 -9.68 7.21
N GLN A 211 15.49 -8.51 7.61
CA GLN A 211 15.40 -8.03 8.99
C GLN A 211 13.95 -7.76 9.41
N ILE A 212 13.16 -7.12 8.54
CA ILE A 212 11.74 -6.87 8.77
C ILE A 212 10.99 -8.19 8.94
N ILE A 213 11.20 -9.17 8.05
CA ILE A 213 10.56 -10.49 8.13
C ILE A 213 10.86 -11.13 9.49
N SER A 214 12.13 -11.14 9.91
CA SER A 214 12.51 -11.72 11.20
C SER A 214 11.83 -11.04 12.39
N ILE A 215 11.58 -9.72 12.32
CA ILE A 215 10.84 -8.99 13.35
C ILE A 215 9.37 -9.41 13.30
N LEU A 216 8.72 -9.36 12.14
CA LEU A 216 7.31 -9.72 11.97
C LEU A 216 7.02 -11.14 12.46
N GLU A 217 7.86 -12.10 12.10
CA GLU A 217 7.73 -13.50 12.53
C GLU A 217 7.79 -13.65 14.05
N SER A 218 8.56 -12.81 14.76
CA SER A 218 8.62 -12.82 16.23
C SER A 218 7.33 -12.37 16.90
N PHE A 219 6.50 -11.60 16.19
CA PHE A 219 5.15 -11.19 16.60
C PHE A 219 4.05 -12.10 16.04
N GLY A 220 4.41 -13.20 15.37
CA GLY A 220 3.46 -14.13 14.77
C GLY A 220 2.82 -13.62 13.47
N ILE A 221 3.37 -12.57 12.87
CA ILE A 221 2.92 -12.02 11.58
C ILE A 221 3.74 -12.66 10.48
N ALA A 222 3.09 -13.42 9.60
CA ALA A 222 3.73 -14.11 8.49
C ALA A 222 3.81 -13.23 7.24
N LEU A 223 4.84 -13.39 6.43
CA LEU A 223 4.89 -12.75 5.12
C LEU A 223 3.96 -13.51 4.15
N LEU A 224 3.08 -12.77 3.45
CA LEU A 224 2.33 -13.27 2.30
C LEU A 224 3.29 -13.34 1.09
N PRO A 225 3.59 -14.54 0.56
CA PRO A 225 4.46 -14.67 -0.60
C PRO A 225 3.79 -14.12 -1.86
N ASP A 226 4.56 -13.50 -2.76
CA ASP A 226 4.06 -12.93 -4.02
C ASP A 226 3.27 -13.96 -4.87
N GLU A 227 3.73 -15.21 -4.91
CA GLU A 227 3.04 -16.30 -5.61
C GLU A 227 1.66 -16.64 -5.04
N GLU A 228 1.45 -16.41 -3.74
CA GLU A 228 0.14 -16.58 -3.09
C GLU A 228 -0.69 -15.31 -3.23
N ALA A 229 -0.08 -14.14 -3.10
CA ALA A 229 -0.75 -12.83 -3.15
C ALA A 229 -1.60 -12.68 -4.42
N GLU A 230 -1.07 -13.14 -5.56
CA GLU A 230 -1.71 -13.05 -6.88
C GLU A 230 -2.75 -14.15 -7.16
N LYS A 231 -2.97 -15.10 -6.23
CA LYS A 231 -3.94 -16.18 -6.47
C LYS A 231 -5.37 -15.64 -6.39
N PRO A 232 -6.23 -15.99 -7.35
CA PRO A 232 -7.61 -15.52 -7.36
C PRO A 232 -8.44 -16.22 -6.27
N VAL A 233 -9.38 -15.47 -5.69
CA VAL A 233 -10.34 -15.91 -4.67
C VAL A 233 -11.78 -15.75 -5.17
N PRO A 234 -12.18 -16.46 -6.25
CA PRO A 234 -13.44 -16.24 -6.99
C PRO A 234 -14.72 -16.61 -6.23
N TRP A 235 -14.61 -16.98 -4.95
CA TRP A 235 -15.76 -17.21 -4.08
C TRP A 235 -16.05 -16.02 -3.17
N LEU A 236 -15.11 -15.09 -2.99
CA LEU A 236 -15.35 -13.86 -2.23
C LEU A 236 -16.14 -12.87 -3.07
N GLN A 237 -17.05 -12.16 -2.41
CA GLN A 237 -17.83 -11.07 -2.96
C GLN A 237 -17.44 -9.79 -2.24
N VAL A 238 -17.29 -8.67 -2.95
CA VAL A 238 -17.07 -7.38 -2.29
C VAL A 238 -18.42 -6.80 -1.87
N ALA A 239 -18.54 -6.33 -0.62
CA ALA A 239 -19.67 -5.52 -0.21
C ALA A 239 -19.67 -4.17 -0.95
N GLU A 240 -20.81 -3.49 -0.96
CA GLU A 240 -20.94 -2.16 -1.54
C GLU A 240 -19.95 -1.20 -0.85
N ASP A 241 -19.25 -0.37 -1.63
CA ASP A 241 -18.30 0.67 -1.18
C ASP A 241 -17.02 0.20 -0.45
N VAL A 242 -16.77 -1.10 -0.34
CA VAL A 242 -15.64 -1.65 0.45
C VAL A 242 -14.32 -1.74 -0.33
N MET A 243 -14.33 -1.64 -1.64
CA MET A 243 -13.09 -1.71 -2.42
C MET A 243 -13.15 -0.68 -3.54
N ILE A 244 -12.11 0.15 -3.63
CA ILE A 244 -11.91 1.00 -4.79
C ILE A 244 -11.83 0.10 -6.03
N PRO A 245 -12.68 0.32 -7.06
CA PRO A 245 -12.68 -0.51 -8.24
C PRO A 245 -11.31 -0.54 -8.91
N LYS A 246 -10.86 -1.75 -9.28
CA LYS A 246 -9.66 -1.92 -10.10
C LYS A 246 -9.94 -1.53 -11.55
N GLU A 247 -8.94 -0.98 -12.22
CA GLU A 247 -8.95 -0.80 -13.66
C GLU A 247 -8.02 -1.83 -14.33
N PRO A 248 -8.54 -2.75 -15.18
CA PRO A 248 -9.92 -2.87 -15.65
C PRO A 248 -10.88 -3.55 -14.63
N PRO A 249 -12.19 -3.23 -14.67
CA PRO A 249 -13.19 -3.65 -13.67
C PRO A 249 -13.51 -5.16 -13.64
N ASP A 250 -12.95 -5.94 -14.58
CA ASP A 250 -13.18 -7.38 -14.71
C ASP A 250 -12.03 -8.24 -14.14
N GLU A 251 -11.10 -7.63 -13.40
CA GLU A 251 -10.00 -8.38 -12.76
C GLU A 251 -10.52 -9.24 -11.60
N GLU A 252 -10.07 -10.50 -11.53
CA GLU A 252 -10.44 -11.38 -10.42
C GLU A 252 -9.82 -10.87 -9.12
N ILE A 253 -10.62 -10.84 -8.06
CA ILE A 253 -10.14 -10.50 -6.71
C ILE A 253 -9.06 -11.51 -6.32
N THR A 254 -7.91 -11.01 -5.92
CA THR A 254 -6.76 -11.81 -5.46
C THR A 254 -6.72 -11.90 -3.93
N LEU A 255 -5.82 -12.74 -3.41
CA LEU A 255 -5.54 -12.80 -1.98
C LEU A 255 -5.04 -11.46 -1.41
N LYS A 256 -4.19 -10.76 -2.17
CA LYS A 256 -3.72 -9.43 -1.78
C LYS A 256 -4.91 -8.48 -1.65
N ASP A 257 -5.79 -8.45 -2.64
CA ASP A 257 -6.95 -7.54 -2.63
C ASP A 257 -7.88 -7.83 -1.45
N ALA A 258 -8.12 -9.09 -1.13
CA ALA A 258 -8.99 -9.45 -0.02
C ALA A 258 -8.45 -9.02 1.34
N LEU A 259 -7.12 -9.02 1.54
CA LEU A 259 -6.48 -8.73 2.82
C LEU A 259 -5.91 -7.29 2.92
N PHE A 260 -5.71 -6.63 1.79
CA PHE A 260 -5.01 -5.35 1.64
C PHE A 260 -5.69 -4.46 0.59
N PHE A 261 -6.89 -3.99 0.89
CA PHE A 261 -7.66 -3.03 0.12
C PHE A 261 -7.81 -1.67 0.81
N ARG A 262 -8.22 -0.69 -0.01
CA ARG A 262 -8.66 0.65 0.38
C ARG A 262 -10.17 0.76 0.18
N CYS A 263 -10.86 1.46 1.07
CA CYS A 263 -12.31 1.67 1.03
C CYS A 263 -12.68 3.11 1.35
N PHE A 264 -13.89 3.52 0.99
CA PHE A 264 -14.50 4.76 1.49
C PHE A 264 -15.39 4.41 2.68
N TYR A 265 -15.39 5.25 3.73
CA TYR A 265 -16.12 5.01 4.98
C TYR A 265 -17.18 6.06 5.27
#